data_AF-A0A6J5ZJ95-F1
#
_entry.id   AF-A0A6J5ZJ95-F1
#
_cell.length_a   1.000
_cell.length_b   1.000
_cell.length_c   1.000
_cell.angle_alpha   90.00
_cell.angle_beta   90.00
_cell.angle_gamma   90.00
#
_symmetry.space_group_name_H-M   'P 1'
#
loop_
_entity.id
_entity.type
_entity.pdbx_description
1 polymer ?
#
loop_
_entity_poly.entity_id
_entity_poly.type
_entity_poly.pdbx_seq_one_letter_code
_entity_poly.pdbx_strand_id
1 'polypeptide(L)'
;MSSSTRRSFIRSALAAGAGATASSLIGGAASAGASPSAVAAQLPPLDLTGMPYRQDDPRWAKKLMWDRKQVVKVAREFNHFTRSEAESLLYRYKDGNTIGHEGCMLTCLAMIMRLLHPQASPVWSPSTLNRAAQDALYYSRSGLSMVTLYPDLVAEMTEGNVQLAISQDYLPGVKGWPRMYTNTAPLLRAWMSLSPAQRSNFLVMVKTGTYDDTVASHYVLLNPTAATTVNTNDAEILDPAEPLKRTGSWKLSDSAAWITQEPQIKKAWQKAGIRPTQIGGAWVFSRWAPDHSGPLTAPLVEAWAREMAPG
;
A
#
# COMPACT_ATOMS: atom_id res chain seq x y z
N MET A 1 17.07 12.14 26.96
CA MET A 1 17.43 11.13 25.94
C MET A 1 18.79 11.50 25.36
N SER A 2 19.75 10.57 25.36
CA SER A 2 21.16 10.86 25.07
C SER A 2 21.43 11.11 23.58
N SER A 3 22.46 11.90 23.31
CA SER A 3 22.93 12.32 21.98
C SER A 3 23.44 11.17 21.10
N SER A 4 23.58 9.94 21.63
CA SER A 4 24.04 8.77 20.87
C SER A 4 22.94 8.14 20.00
N THR A 5 21.67 8.20 20.42
CA THR A 5 20.53 7.68 19.62
C THR A 5 20.26 8.54 18.38
N ARG A 6 20.60 9.84 18.41
CA ARG A 6 20.37 10.79 17.30
C ARG A 6 21.31 10.58 16.10
N ARG A 7 22.50 10.03 16.30
CA ARG A 7 23.47 9.80 15.21
C ARG A 7 23.26 8.48 14.45
N SER A 8 22.62 7.49 15.06
CA SER A 8 22.33 6.22 14.39
C SER A 8 21.21 6.34 13.35
N PHE A 9 20.21 7.20 13.60
CA PHE A 9 19.04 7.32 12.72
C PHE A 9 19.29 8.21 11.48
N ILE A 10 20.14 9.24 11.62
CA ILE A 10 20.49 10.15 10.50
C ILE A 10 21.36 9.43 9.46
N ARG A 11 22.13 8.40 9.85
CA ARG A 11 22.82 7.54 8.88
C ARG A 11 21.87 6.63 8.09
N SER A 12 20.76 6.18 8.68
CA SER A 12 19.79 5.33 7.98
C SER A 12 18.94 6.10 6.96
N ALA A 13 18.56 7.35 7.26
CA ALA A 13 17.74 8.15 6.35
C ALA A 13 18.51 8.72 5.14
N LEU A 14 19.81 9.03 5.30
CA LEU A 14 20.66 9.45 4.17
C LEU A 14 21.17 8.26 3.33
N ALA A 15 21.25 7.05 3.90
CA ALA A 15 21.54 5.83 3.15
C ALA A 15 20.33 5.33 2.33
N ALA A 16 19.10 5.67 2.72
CA ALA A 16 17.89 5.35 1.94
C ALA A 16 17.73 6.23 0.68
N GLY A 17 18.43 7.36 0.58
CA GLY A 17 18.34 8.31 -0.53
C GLY A 17 19.55 8.36 -1.47
N ALA A 18 20.65 7.69 -1.13
CA ALA A 18 21.86 7.67 -1.96
C ALA A 18 22.65 6.38 -1.70
N GLY A 19 22.40 5.34 -2.50
CA GLY A 19 23.19 4.11 -2.41
C GLY A 19 22.54 2.89 -3.03
N ALA A 20 22.40 2.86 -4.35
CA ALA A 20 22.44 1.59 -5.05
C ALA A 20 23.88 1.06 -4.99
N THR A 21 24.20 0.24 -4.00
CA THR A 21 25.29 -0.74 -4.09
C THR A 21 24.84 -2.01 -3.39
N ALA A 22 24.80 -3.09 -4.16
CA ALA A 22 24.65 -4.45 -3.71
C ALA A 22 25.53 -4.77 -2.49
N SER A 23 24.93 -5.37 -1.45
CA SER A 23 25.48 -6.45 -0.61
C SER A 23 24.83 -6.44 0.77
N SER A 24 23.89 -7.36 0.99
CA SER A 24 23.75 -8.14 2.24
C SER A 24 22.57 -9.11 2.14
N LEU A 25 22.67 -10.04 1.19
CA LEU A 25 21.89 -11.29 1.20
C LEU A 25 22.85 -12.47 1.02
N ILE A 26 23.90 -12.56 1.83
CA ILE A 26 24.64 -13.81 2.05
C ILE A 26 25.12 -13.81 3.50
N GLY A 27 24.61 -14.75 4.29
CA GLY A 27 25.03 -14.97 5.67
C GLY A 27 24.13 -15.95 6.41
N GLY A 28 24.00 -17.18 5.91
CA GLY A 28 23.36 -18.27 6.65
C GLY A 28 22.77 -19.37 5.80
N ALA A 29 23.56 -19.97 4.89
CA ALA A 29 23.18 -21.23 4.27
C ALA A 29 23.60 -22.42 5.17
N ALA A 30 22.66 -23.37 5.28
CA ALA A 30 22.86 -24.80 5.45
C ALA A 30 23.31 -25.34 6.83
N SER A 31 22.36 -26.00 7.51
CA SER A 31 22.40 -27.46 7.61
C SER A 31 21.11 -28.01 8.20
N ALA A 32 20.31 -28.67 7.37
CA ALA A 32 19.62 -29.95 7.64
C ALA A 32 18.48 -30.08 6.62
N GLY A 33 18.53 -31.15 5.82
CA GLY A 33 17.64 -31.36 4.70
C GLY A 33 16.17 -31.42 5.11
N ALA A 34 15.36 -30.70 4.34
CA ALA A 34 13.96 -31.04 4.13
C ALA A 34 13.62 -30.69 2.68
N SER A 35 13.08 -31.68 1.97
CA SER A 35 12.73 -31.65 0.56
C SER A 35 11.97 -30.39 0.11
N PRO A 36 12.24 -29.84 -1.09
CA PRO A 36 11.47 -28.74 -1.66
C PRO A 36 10.18 -29.29 -2.29
N SER A 37 9.25 -29.77 -1.47
CA SER A 37 7.85 -30.06 -1.83
C SER A 37 7.13 -30.67 -0.64
N ALA A 38 6.96 -29.89 0.42
CA ALA A 38 5.83 -30.12 1.30
C ALA A 38 4.82 -29.04 0.96
N VAL A 39 3.95 -29.40 0.00
CA VAL A 39 2.62 -28.85 -0.26
C VAL A 39 2.32 -27.66 0.64
N ALA A 40 2.48 -26.44 0.12
CA ALA A 40 1.70 -25.33 0.64
C ALA A 40 0.26 -25.82 0.58
N ALA A 41 -0.30 -26.22 1.74
CA ALA A 41 -1.67 -26.70 1.82
C ALA A 41 -2.49 -25.69 1.03
N GLN A 42 -3.17 -26.14 -0.02
CA GLN A 42 -3.90 -25.26 -0.91
C GLN A 42 -4.95 -24.55 -0.06
N LEU A 43 -4.59 -23.37 0.42
CA LEU A 43 -5.48 -22.50 1.14
C LEU A 43 -6.65 -22.23 0.19
N PRO A 44 -7.87 -22.10 0.72
CA PRO A 44 -9.00 -21.78 -0.12
C PRO A 44 -8.69 -20.51 -0.94
N PRO A 45 -9.09 -20.49 -2.23
CA PRO A 45 -8.99 -19.30 -3.05
C PRO A 45 -9.56 -18.08 -2.33
N LEU A 46 -9.02 -16.90 -2.64
CA LEU A 46 -9.55 -15.65 -2.10
C LEU A 46 -11.01 -15.50 -2.52
N ASP A 47 -11.91 -15.45 -1.53
CA ASP A 47 -13.30 -15.11 -1.77
C ASP A 47 -13.44 -13.58 -1.87
N LEU A 48 -13.62 -13.11 -3.10
CA LEU A 48 -13.82 -11.69 -3.39
C LEU A 48 -15.31 -11.28 -3.29
N THR A 49 -16.21 -12.21 -2.95
CA THR A 49 -17.64 -11.94 -2.86
C THR A 49 -17.94 -10.94 -1.75
N GLY A 50 -18.74 -9.91 -2.07
CA GLY A 50 -19.24 -8.96 -1.09
C GLY A 50 -18.19 -8.00 -0.52
N MET A 51 -17.17 -7.63 -1.31
CA MET A 51 -16.09 -6.70 -0.95
C MET A 51 -16.53 -5.66 0.11
N PRO A 52 -15.97 -5.72 1.34
CA PRO A 52 -16.63 -5.22 2.55
C PRO A 52 -16.62 -3.70 2.72
N TYR A 53 -15.76 -2.97 1.99
CA TYR A 53 -15.51 -1.55 2.25
C TYR A 53 -15.40 -0.76 0.92
N ARG A 54 -16.47 -0.04 0.55
CA ARG A 54 -16.50 0.93 -0.57
C ARG A 54 -16.73 2.36 -0.07
N GLN A 55 -16.14 3.37 -0.70
CA GLN A 55 -16.17 4.77 -0.27
C GLN A 55 -17.59 5.35 -0.24
N ASP A 56 -18.47 4.84 -1.09
CA ASP A 56 -19.89 5.17 -1.10
C ASP A 56 -20.72 4.40 -0.05
N ASP A 57 -20.11 3.47 0.70
CA ASP A 57 -20.77 2.74 1.79
C ASP A 57 -20.91 3.63 3.06
N PRO A 58 -22.14 3.94 3.49
CA PRO A 58 -22.38 4.82 4.62
C PRO A 58 -21.88 4.28 5.98
N ARG A 59 -21.61 2.97 6.10
CA ARG A 59 -21.25 2.34 7.38
C ARG A 59 -19.88 2.76 7.91
N TRP A 60 -18.91 3.00 7.03
CA TRP A 60 -17.55 3.40 7.43
C TRP A 60 -17.16 4.80 6.96
N ALA A 61 -17.73 5.27 5.84
CA ALA A 61 -17.31 6.51 5.17
C ALA A 61 -17.45 7.78 6.02
N LYS A 62 -18.37 7.81 7.00
CA LYS A 62 -18.66 9.00 7.83
C LYS A 62 -17.72 9.23 9.00
N LYS A 63 -16.89 8.24 9.35
CA LYS A 63 -15.96 8.36 10.49
C LYS A 63 -14.79 9.25 10.12
N LEU A 64 -14.19 9.93 11.09
CA LEU A 64 -13.01 10.77 10.85
C LEU A 64 -11.81 9.91 10.44
N MET A 65 -11.06 10.34 9.42
CA MET A 65 -9.81 9.69 9.01
C MET A 65 -8.62 10.12 9.86
N TRP A 66 -8.61 11.34 10.36
CA TRP A 66 -7.60 11.82 11.29
C TRP A 66 -8.18 12.98 12.06
N ASP A 67 -7.86 13.04 13.35
CA ASP A 67 -8.17 14.23 14.13
C ASP A 67 -7.23 15.35 13.67
N ARG A 68 -7.77 16.27 12.89
CA ARG A 68 -7.06 17.45 12.39
C ARG A 68 -6.36 18.22 13.51
N LYS A 69 -6.96 18.30 14.71
CA LYS A 69 -6.33 18.97 15.86
C LYS A 69 -5.12 18.18 16.35
N GLN A 70 -5.20 16.85 16.37
CA GLN A 70 -4.09 15.99 16.76
C GLN A 70 -2.95 16.04 15.74
N VAL A 71 -3.24 16.00 14.44
CA VAL A 71 -2.22 16.16 13.39
C VAL A 71 -1.52 17.51 13.52
N VAL A 72 -2.28 18.60 13.67
CA VAL A 72 -1.71 19.94 13.88
C VAL A 72 -0.89 20.00 15.17
N LYS A 73 -1.39 19.43 16.28
CA LYS A 73 -0.67 19.38 17.56
C LYS A 73 0.68 18.69 17.40
N VAL A 74 0.68 17.49 16.82
CA VAL A 74 1.87 16.66 16.64
C VAL A 74 2.88 17.33 15.70
N ALA A 75 2.44 17.88 14.57
CA ALA A 75 3.32 18.60 13.66
C ALA A 75 4.01 19.81 14.32
N ARG A 76 3.29 20.51 15.21
CA ARG A 76 3.86 21.62 15.98
C ARG A 76 4.82 21.15 17.07
N GLU A 77 4.47 20.08 17.79
CA GLU A 77 5.23 19.56 18.92
C GLU A 77 6.55 18.91 18.47
N PHE A 78 6.51 18.11 17.41
CA PHE A 78 7.65 17.29 16.99
C PHE A 78 8.40 17.83 15.76
N ASN A 79 7.73 18.55 14.86
CA ASN A 79 8.35 19.11 13.64
C ASN A 79 8.54 20.63 13.71
N HIS A 80 8.17 21.27 14.82
CA HIS A 80 8.29 22.72 15.04
C HIS A 80 7.58 23.60 14.01
N PHE A 81 6.55 23.06 13.33
CA PHE A 81 5.78 23.82 12.36
C PHE A 81 4.97 24.92 13.06
N THR A 82 4.76 26.04 12.38
CA THR A 82 3.70 26.98 12.72
C THR A 82 2.34 26.31 12.55
N ARG A 83 1.30 26.88 13.16
CA ARG A 83 -0.07 26.38 12.97
C ARG A 83 -0.49 26.42 11.50
N SER A 84 -0.09 27.46 10.76
CA SER A 84 -0.42 27.60 9.34
C SER A 84 0.25 26.51 8.48
N GLU A 85 1.54 26.24 8.72
CA GLU A 85 2.27 25.18 8.02
C GLU A 85 1.66 23.81 8.32
N ALA A 86 1.38 23.51 9.60
CA ALA A 86 0.75 22.27 10.00
C ALA A 86 -0.66 22.10 9.40
N GLU A 87 -1.47 23.16 9.36
CA GLU A 87 -2.80 23.12 8.74
C GLU A 87 -2.76 22.98 7.22
N SER A 88 -1.68 23.42 6.56
CA SER A 88 -1.48 23.33 5.11
C SER A 88 -1.17 21.92 4.62
N LEU A 89 -0.71 21.03 5.52
CA LEU A 89 -0.50 19.60 5.23
C LEU A 89 -1.80 18.84 4.98
N LEU A 90 -2.93 19.39 5.41
CA LEU A 90 -4.22 18.71 5.40
C LEU A 90 -5.18 19.39 4.44
N TYR A 91 -5.62 18.66 3.44
CA TYR A 91 -6.68 19.12 2.57
C TYR A 91 -7.98 19.36 3.37
N ARG A 92 -8.85 20.25 2.86
CA ARG A 92 -10.11 20.64 3.50
C ARG A 92 -11.27 20.21 2.62
N TYR A 93 -11.80 19.02 2.87
CA TYR A 93 -13.06 18.58 2.28
C TYR A 93 -14.21 19.41 2.87
N LYS A 94 -15.15 19.83 2.02
CA LYS A 94 -16.33 20.62 2.44
C LYS A 94 -17.17 19.89 3.49
N ASP A 95 -17.29 18.57 3.33
CA ASP A 95 -18.09 17.70 4.20
C ASP A 95 -17.24 17.04 5.31
N GLY A 96 -16.05 17.59 5.57
CA GLY A 96 -15.16 17.15 6.64
C GLY A 96 -14.21 16.03 6.26
N ASN A 97 -13.28 15.75 7.17
CA ASN A 97 -12.19 14.83 6.93
C ASN A 97 -12.53 13.41 7.38
N THR A 98 -13.34 12.75 6.56
CA THR A 98 -13.82 11.41 6.84
C THR A 98 -13.04 10.36 6.06
N ILE A 99 -13.07 9.10 6.53
CA ILE A 99 -12.43 7.98 5.86
C ILE A 99 -12.93 7.88 4.41
N GLY A 100 -14.21 8.18 4.14
CA GLY A 100 -14.74 8.15 2.78
C GLY A 100 -14.02 9.08 1.79
N HIS A 101 -13.49 10.22 2.28
CA HIS A 101 -12.86 11.24 1.42
C HIS A 101 -11.37 11.03 1.18
N GLU A 102 -10.64 10.52 2.18
CA GLU A 102 -9.17 10.42 2.13
C GLU A 102 -8.65 8.99 2.38
N GLY A 103 -9.52 8.08 2.82
CA GLY A 103 -9.12 6.80 3.42
C GLY A 103 -9.08 5.61 2.48
N CYS A 104 -8.84 5.82 1.18
CA CYS A 104 -8.74 4.71 0.22
C CYS A 104 -7.63 3.71 0.61
N MET A 105 -6.49 4.19 1.12
CA MET A 105 -5.44 3.30 1.64
C MET A 105 -5.91 2.46 2.83
N LEU A 106 -6.47 3.08 3.87
CA LEU A 106 -7.00 2.36 5.04
C LEU A 106 -8.05 1.33 4.63
N THR A 107 -8.82 1.66 3.60
CA THR A 107 -9.82 0.78 3.01
C THR A 107 -9.18 -0.41 2.32
N CYS A 108 -8.15 -0.18 1.49
CA CYS A 108 -7.36 -1.24 0.88
C CYS A 108 -6.72 -2.15 1.94
N LEU A 109 -6.16 -1.61 3.03
CA LEU A 109 -5.56 -2.40 4.10
C LEU A 109 -6.60 -3.22 4.87
N ALA A 110 -7.78 -2.65 5.13
CA ALA A 110 -8.90 -3.39 5.70
C ALA A 110 -9.38 -4.53 4.80
N MET A 111 -9.48 -4.29 3.49
CA MET A 111 -9.77 -5.31 2.48
C MET A 111 -8.69 -6.39 2.48
N ILE A 112 -7.41 -6.01 2.53
CA ILE A 112 -6.28 -6.94 2.59
C ILE A 112 -6.41 -7.85 3.80
N MET A 113 -6.62 -7.30 5.00
CA MET A 113 -6.78 -8.11 6.21
C MET A 113 -8.01 -9.00 6.14
N ARG A 114 -9.14 -8.52 5.61
CA ARG A 114 -10.35 -9.34 5.47
C ARG A 114 -10.15 -10.52 4.51
N LEU A 115 -9.42 -10.30 3.41
CA LEU A 115 -9.20 -11.31 2.38
C LEU A 115 -8.08 -12.30 2.76
N LEU A 116 -7.01 -11.82 3.38
CA LEU A 116 -5.87 -12.66 3.80
C LEU A 116 -6.10 -13.32 5.16
N HIS A 117 -6.77 -12.65 6.09
CA HIS A 117 -7.05 -13.17 7.44
C HIS A 117 -8.54 -13.00 7.82
N PRO A 118 -9.46 -13.73 7.15
CA PRO A 118 -10.90 -13.54 7.31
C PRO A 118 -11.41 -13.84 8.73
N GLN A 119 -10.68 -14.64 9.52
CA GLN A 119 -11.06 -15.01 10.88
C GLN A 119 -10.53 -14.05 11.95
N ALA A 120 -9.89 -12.94 11.56
CA ALA A 120 -9.39 -11.95 12.50
C ALA A 120 -10.50 -11.44 13.42
N SER A 121 -10.24 -11.45 14.72
CA SER A 121 -11.11 -10.89 15.76
C SER A 121 -10.32 -9.88 16.59
N PRO A 122 -10.72 -8.59 16.63
CA PRO A 122 -11.89 -8.02 15.98
C PRO A 122 -11.77 -7.98 14.45
N VAL A 123 -12.91 -7.86 13.75
CA VAL A 123 -12.90 -7.61 12.30
C VAL A 123 -12.24 -6.25 12.04
N TRP A 124 -11.17 -6.28 11.22
CA TRP A 124 -10.46 -5.07 10.84
C TRP A 124 -11.30 -4.21 9.89
N SER A 125 -11.45 -2.94 10.24
CA SER A 125 -12.13 -1.92 9.44
C SER A 125 -11.21 -0.71 9.28
N PRO A 126 -11.48 0.18 8.31
CA PRO A 126 -10.72 1.44 8.20
C PRO A 126 -10.73 2.24 9.51
N SER A 127 -11.82 2.15 10.27
CA SER A 127 -11.96 2.82 11.57
C SER A 127 -11.07 2.24 12.66
N THR A 128 -10.89 0.92 12.69
CA THR A 128 -10.05 0.28 13.72
C THR A 128 -8.58 0.48 13.40
N LEU A 129 -8.20 0.37 12.11
CA LEU A 129 -6.89 0.75 11.60
C LEU A 129 -6.54 2.20 11.95
N ASN A 130 -7.45 3.13 11.66
CA ASN A 130 -7.22 4.54 11.95
C ASN A 130 -7.00 4.78 13.45
N ARG A 131 -7.82 4.16 14.30
CA ARG A 131 -7.64 4.26 15.76
C ARG A 131 -6.30 3.68 16.20
N ALA A 132 -5.93 2.49 15.73
CA ALA A 132 -4.65 1.87 16.05
C ALA A 132 -3.47 2.76 15.64
N ALA A 133 -3.55 3.39 14.46
CA ALA A 133 -2.55 4.35 14.03
C ALA A 133 -2.44 5.54 15.01
N GLN A 134 -3.57 6.01 15.57
CA GLN A 134 -3.65 7.15 16.50
C GLN A 134 -2.99 6.83 17.81
N ASP A 135 -3.32 5.66 18.34
CA ASP A 135 -2.80 5.18 19.61
C ASP A 135 -1.28 4.91 19.52
N ALA A 136 -0.80 4.36 18.40
CA ALA A 136 0.62 4.07 18.18
C ALA A 136 1.47 5.29 17.77
N LEU A 137 0.89 6.49 17.68
CA LEU A 137 1.59 7.73 17.32
C LEU A 137 2.39 7.66 16.00
N TYR A 138 1.97 6.83 15.03
CA TYR A 138 2.50 6.85 13.66
C TYR A 138 2.39 8.24 13.00
N TYR A 139 1.66 9.16 13.63
CA TYR A 139 1.46 10.57 13.30
C TYR A 139 2.70 11.48 13.30
N SER A 140 3.87 11.05 13.78
CA SER A 140 4.68 12.01 14.55
C SER A 140 6.16 12.28 14.25
N ARG A 141 6.80 11.85 13.16
CA ARG A 141 8.28 12.05 13.11
C ARG A 141 8.96 12.68 11.90
N SER A 142 8.28 12.91 10.78
CA SER A 142 9.07 13.19 9.57
C SER A 142 8.56 14.27 8.63
N GLY A 143 7.32 14.75 8.75
CA GLY A 143 6.67 15.44 7.61
C GLY A 143 6.65 14.57 6.33
N LEU A 144 6.95 13.27 6.47
CA LEU A 144 6.74 12.25 5.46
C LEU A 144 5.30 11.79 5.63
N SER A 145 4.66 11.58 4.49
CA SER A 145 3.45 10.81 4.43
C SER A 145 3.54 9.57 5.32
N MET A 146 2.54 9.39 6.19
CA MET A 146 2.39 8.20 7.01
C MET A 146 2.08 6.94 6.20
N VAL A 147 1.70 7.09 4.92
CA VAL A 147 1.29 5.97 4.07
C VAL A 147 2.31 4.86 4.09
N THR A 148 3.60 5.18 4.03
CA THR A 148 4.63 4.15 3.97
C THR A 148 4.67 3.26 5.21
N LEU A 149 4.15 3.72 6.36
CA LEU A 149 4.14 2.99 7.64
C LEU A 149 2.83 2.22 7.88
N TYR A 150 1.74 2.54 7.19
CA TYR A 150 0.50 1.79 7.33
C TYR A 150 0.60 0.32 6.87
N PRO A 151 1.40 -0.02 5.84
CA PRO A 151 1.76 -1.41 5.56
C PRO A 151 2.41 -2.13 6.75
N ASP A 152 3.25 -1.46 7.53
CA ASP A 152 3.90 -2.05 8.72
C ASP A 152 2.89 -2.25 9.86
N LEU A 153 1.96 -1.30 10.03
CA LEU A 153 0.85 -1.42 10.99
C LEU A 153 0.04 -2.70 10.77
N VAL A 154 -0.13 -3.15 9.51
CA VAL A 154 -0.85 -4.41 9.23
C VAL A 154 -0.15 -5.61 9.88
N ALA A 155 1.17 -5.67 9.83
CA ALA A 155 1.91 -6.77 10.46
C ALA A 155 1.75 -6.74 11.98
N GLU A 156 1.88 -5.58 12.60
CA GLU A 156 1.72 -5.43 14.06
C GLU A 156 0.31 -5.81 14.51
N MET A 157 -0.71 -5.23 13.88
CA MET A 157 -2.10 -5.45 14.27
C MET A 157 -2.56 -6.89 14.05
N THR A 158 -2.01 -7.58 13.04
CA THR A 158 -2.36 -8.97 12.79
C THR A 158 -1.47 -9.95 13.55
N GLU A 159 -0.61 -9.49 14.45
CA GLU A 159 0.38 -10.32 15.17
C GLU A 159 1.21 -11.17 14.19
N GLY A 160 1.51 -10.58 13.04
CA GLY A 160 2.26 -11.21 11.98
C GLY A 160 1.48 -12.19 11.11
N ASN A 161 0.15 -12.35 11.24
CA ASN A 161 -0.66 -13.22 10.36
C ASN A 161 -0.79 -12.69 8.92
N VAL A 162 -0.65 -11.38 8.74
CA VAL A 162 -0.56 -10.73 7.43
C VAL A 162 0.68 -9.84 7.46
N GLN A 163 1.55 -9.99 6.47
CA GLN A 163 2.80 -9.22 6.42
C GLN A 163 3.00 -8.55 5.07
N LEU A 164 3.65 -7.39 5.09
CA LEU A 164 4.21 -6.79 3.89
C LEU A 164 5.40 -7.65 3.44
N ALA A 165 5.25 -8.36 2.32
CA ALA A 165 6.31 -9.20 1.76
C ALA A 165 7.38 -8.35 1.06
N ILE A 166 6.94 -7.38 0.26
CA ILE A 166 7.81 -6.51 -0.52
C ILE A 166 7.07 -5.25 -0.94
N SER A 167 7.79 -4.13 -0.99
CA SER A 167 7.30 -2.87 -1.55
C SER A 167 8.29 -2.27 -2.55
N GLN A 168 7.77 -1.51 -3.50
CA GLN A 168 8.55 -0.69 -4.41
C GLN A 168 7.84 0.65 -4.59
N ASP A 169 8.52 1.74 -4.23
CA ASP A 169 8.07 3.10 -4.50
C ASP A 169 8.61 3.59 -5.84
N TYR A 170 7.75 4.26 -6.59
CA TYR A 170 8.10 4.91 -7.85
C TYR A 170 7.78 6.38 -7.66
N LEU A 171 8.63 7.33 -8.04
CA LEU A 171 8.40 8.75 -7.72
C LEU A 171 7.67 9.47 -8.87
N PRO A 172 6.32 9.41 -8.98
CA PRO A 172 5.61 9.93 -10.13
C PRO A 172 5.70 11.46 -10.15
N GLY A 173 6.00 12.01 -11.32
CA GLY A 173 6.12 13.44 -11.54
C GLY A 173 7.45 14.06 -11.09
N VAL A 174 8.37 13.27 -10.53
CA VAL A 174 9.74 13.74 -10.25
C VAL A 174 10.56 13.75 -11.54
N LYS A 175 11.20 14.89 -11.82
CA LYS A 175 12.04 15.04 -13.03
C LYS A 175 13.16 14.00 -13.03
N GLY A 176 13.32 13.31 -14.16
CA GLY A 176 14.35 12.27 -14.35
C GLY A 176 13.97 10.88 -13.85
N TRP A 177 12.86 10.73 -13.12
CA TRP A 177 12.37 9.42 -12.73
C TRP A 177 11.56 8.76 -13.85
N PRO A 178 11.82 7.48 -14.16
CA PRO A 178 11.03 6.74 -15.13
C PRO A 178 9.55 6.69 -14.74
N ARG A 179 8.68 6.77 -15.75
CA ARG A 179 7.25 6.49 -15.54
C ARG A 179 7.07 4.99 -15.38
N MET A 180 6.44 4.60 -14.29
CA MET A 180 6.15 3.21 -13.98
C MET A 180 4.67 2.93 -14.16
N TYR A 181 4.39 1.74 -14.67
CA TYR A 181 3.06 1.20 -14.94
C TYR A 181 2.99 -0.25 -14.45
N THR A 182 1.79 -0.83 -14.40
CA THR A 182 1.62 -2.22 -13.98
C THR A 182 2.46 -3.21 -14.81
N ASN A 183 2.54 -3.02 -16.12
CA ASN A 183 3.32 -3.86 -17.04
C ASN A 183 4.81 -3.53 -17.14
N THR A 184 5.31 -2.49 -16.46
CA THR A 184 6.74 -2.10 -16.51
C THR A 184 7.41 -2.14 -15.15
N ALA A 185 6.63 -2.13 -14.07
CA ALA A 185 7.11 -2.33 -12.70
C ALA A 185 7.60 -3.78 -12.49
N PRO A 186 8.90 -3.99 -12.18
CA PRO A 186 9.46 -5.33 -12.02
C PRO A 186 8.70 -6.17 -10.99
N LEU A 187 8.34 -5.58 -9.84
CA LEU A 187 7.57 -6.28 -8.81
C LEU A 187 6.17 -6.71 -9.30
N LEU A 188 5.50 -5.85 -10.07
CA LEU A 188 4.16 -6.17 -10.57
C LEU A 188 4.22 -7.19 -11.70
N ARG A 189 5.23 -7.12 -12.58
CA ARG A 189 5.49 -8.16 -13.59
C ARG A 189 5.78 -9.51 -12.93
N ALA A 190 6.61 -9.52 -11.89
CA ALA A 190 6.89 -10.72 -11.11
C ALA A 190 5.61 -11.32 -10.51
N TRP A 191 4.79 -10.51 -9.84
CA TRP A 191 3.51 -10.97 -9.30
C TRP A 191 2.54 -11.45 -10.40
N MET A 192 2.45 -10.75 -11.54
CA MET A 192 1.59 -11.15 -12.66
C MET A 192 2.06 -12.44 -13.34
N SER A 193 3.36 -12.77 -13.27
CA SER A 193 3.93 -14.02 -13.81
C SER A 193 3.58 -15.27 -12.99
N LEU A 194 3.10 -15.09 -11.75
CA LEU A 194 2.68 -16.18 -10.89
C LEU A 194 1.40 -16.83 -11.42
N SER A 195 1.27 -18.15 -11.19
CA SER A 195 0.02 -18.86 -11.48
C SER A 195 -1.14 -18.32 -10.61
N PRO A 196 -2.41 -18.46 -11.03
CA PRO A 196 -3.55 -18.05 -10.23
C PRO A 196 -3.55 -18.61 -8.79
N ALA A 197 -3.14 -19.86 -8.62
CA ALA A 197 -3.02 -20.51 -7.31
C ALA A 197 -1.88 -19.94 -6.44
N GLN A 198 -0.80 -19.45 -7.04
CA GLN A 198 0.24 -18.74 -6.30
C GLN A 198 -0.21 -17.32 -5.93
N ARG A 199 -0.89 -16.62 -6.83
CA ARG A 199 -1.38 -15.26 -6.59
C ARG A 199 -2.43 -15.17 -5.50
N SER A 200 -3.21 -16.22 -5.25
CA SER A 200 -4.18 -16.23 -4.14
C SER A 200 -3.54 -16.14 -2.75
N ASN A 201 -2.21 -16.30 -2.64
CA ASN A 201 -1.48 -16.08 -1.39
C ASN A 201 -1.11 -14.61 -1.16
N PHE A 202 -1.34 -13.75 -2.16
CA PHE A 202 -0.90 -12.37 -2.15
C PHE A 202 -2.04 -11.40 -2.48
N LEU A 203 -1.95 -10.20 -1.93
CA LEU A 203 -2.68 -9.04 -2.42
C LEU A 203 -1.73 -7.91 -2.70
N VAL A 204 -1.92 -7.27 -3.84
CA VAL A 204 -1.10 -6.15 -4.27
C VAL A 204 -1.91 -4.88 -4.14
N MET A 205 -1.48 -3.99 -3.26
CA MET A 205 -1.95 -2.61 -3.23
C MET A 205 -1.06 -1.78 -4.13
N VAL A 206 -1.65 -0.97 -5.00
CA VAL A 206 -0.93 0.00 -5.81
C VAL A 206 -1.41 1.41 -5.51
N LYS A 207 -0.48 2.34 -5.53
CA LYS A 207 -0.75 3.78 -5.44
C LYS A 207 -0.74 4.38 -6.83
N THR A 208 -1.71 5.21 -7.14
CA THR A 208 -1.68 6.15 -8.26
C THR A 208 -1.68 7.58 -7.72
N GLY A 209 -1.33 8.53 -8.58
CA GLY A 209 -1.31 9.94 -8.22
C GLY A 209 0.04 10.45 -7.78
N THR A 210 0.04 11.49 -6.97
CA THR A 210 1.22 12.28 -6.59
C THR A 210 2.15 11.50 -5.68
N TYR A 211 3.42 11.89 -5.62
CA TYR A 211 4.32 11.33 -4.61
C TYR A 211 3.84 11.67 -3.19
N ASP A 212 3.29 12.86 -2.99
CA ASP A 212 2.68 13.25 -1.73
C ASP A 212 1.35 12.51 -1.51
N ASP A 213 1.33 11.64 -0.51
CA ASP A 213 0.15 10.84 -0.21
C ASP A 213 -0.99 11.59 0.45
N THR A 214 -0.72 12.81 0.93
CA THR A 214 -1.72 13.60 1.64
C THR A 214 -2.71 14.27 0.70
N VAL A 215 -2.34 14.44 -0.58
CA VAL A 215 -3.17 15.13 -1.57
C VAL A 215 -3.06 14.45 -2.92
N ALA A 216 -4.20 14.05 -3.49
CA ALA A 216 -4.31 13.51 -4.85
C ALA A 216 -3.56 12.19 -5.07
N SER A 217 -3.36 11.40 -4.02
CA SER A 217 -2.98 9.99 -4.12
C SER A 217 -4.21 9.10 -4.00
N HIS A 218 -4.21 7.98 -4.69
CA HIS A 218 -5.28 7.00 -4.64
C HIS A 218 -4.74 5.58 -4.55
N TYR A 219 -5.41 4.75 -3.77
CA TYR A 219 -4.99 3.39 -3.46
C TYR A 219 -6.04 2.41 -3.92
N VAL A 220 -5.59 1.37 -4.62
CA VAL A 220 -6.43 0.30 -5.14
C VAL A 220 -5.72 -1.03 -4.98
N LEU A 221 -6.47 -2.14 -5.00
CA LEU A 221 -5.87 -3.47 -5.06
C LEU A 221 -5.87 -3.96 -6.50
N LEU A 222 -4.82 -4.62 -6.96
CA LEU A 222 -4.91 -5.39 -8.21
C LEU A 222 -5.87 -6.56 -8.00
N ASN A 223 -6.74 -6.82 -8.98
CA ASN A 223 -7.66 -7.95 -8.90
C ASN A 223 -6.87 -9.27 -9.03
N PRO A 224 -6.78 -10.11 -7.97
CA PRO A 224 -5.94 -11.30 -7.99
C PRO A 224 -6.48 -12.40 -8.93
N THR A 225 -7.78 -12.38 -9.24
CA THR A 225 -8.44 -13.39 -10.08
C THR A 225 -8.60 -12.93 -11.53
N ALA A 226 -8.25 -11.69 -11.87
CA ALA A 226 -8.32 -11.22 -13.24
C ALA A 226 -7.43 -12.06 -14.16
N ALA A 227 -7.88 -12.27 -15.40
CA ALA A 227 -7.06 -12.82 -16.47
C ALA A 227 -5.98 -11.79 -16.83
N THR A 228 -4.93 -11.74 -16.01
CA THR A 228 -3.90 -10.71 -16.10
C THR A 228 -2.99 -11.04 -17.27
N THR A 229 -3.01 -10.18 -18.28
CA THR A 229 -1.97 -10.19 -19.31
C THR A 229 -0.83 -9.31 -18.82
N VAL A 230 0.41 -9.82 -18.87
CA VAL A 230 1.61 -9.09 -18.42
C VAL A 230 1.82 -7.79 -19.22
N ASN A 231 1.11 -7.62 -20.34
CA ASN A 231 1.33 -6.55 -21.31
C ASN A 231 0.41 -5.34 -21.16
N THR A 232 -0.55 -5.32 -20.24
CA THR A 232 -1.43 -4.15 -20.06
C THR A 232 -0.93 -3.22 -18.94
N ASN A 233 -0.80 -1.93 -19.25
CA ASN A 233 -0.61 -0.88 -18.24
C ASN A 233 -1.92 -0.51 -17.52
N ASP A 234 -3.06 -0.97 -18.03
CA ASP A 234 -4.39 -0.70 -17.50
C ASP A 234 -4.97 -1.98 -16.88
N ALA A 235 -4.50 -2.27 -15.66
CA ALA A 235 -4.86 -3.49 -14.94
C ALA A 235 -6.28 -3.42 -14.37
N GLU A 236 -6.91 -4.59 -14.27
CA GLU A 236 -8.15 -4.74 -13.49
C GLU A 236 -7.85 -4.64 -11.99
N ILE A 237 -8.70 -3.93 -11.27
CA ILE A 237 -8.50 -3.55 -9.88
C ILE A 237 -9.77 -3.75 -9.05
N LEU A 238 -9.58 -3.84 -7.74
CA LEU A 238 -10.60 -3.67 -6.73
C LEU A 238 -10.38 -2.29 -6.11
N ASP A 239 -11.29 -1.37 -6.37
CA ASP A 239 -11.17 0.02 -5.96
C ASP A 239 -12.20 0.36 -4.88
N PRO A 240 -11.79 0.88 -3.72
CA PRO A 240 -12.72 1.45 -2.75
C PRO A 240 -13.68 2.47 -3.36
N ALA A 241 -13.26 3.22 -4.37
CA ALA A 241 -14.06 4.25 -5.04
C ALA A 241 -14.95 3.71 -6.17
N GLU A 242 -14.94 2.40 -6.46
CA GLU A 242 -15.76 1.81 -7.53
C GLU A 242 -17.27 2.02 -7.26
N PRO A 243 -18.02 2.63 -8.20
CA PRO A 243 -19.46 2.82 -8.04
C PRO A 243 -20.24 1.50 -7.85
N LEU A 244 -21.14 1.45 -6.87
CA LEU A 244 -21.96 0.27 -6.55
C LEU A 244 -22.76 -0.33 -7.72
N LYS A 245 -23.26 0.51 -8.63
CA LYS A 245 -24.18 0.10 -9.72
C LYS A 245 -23.47 -0.31 -11.02
N ARG A 246 -22.15 -0.46 -10.99
CA ARG A 246 -21.37 -0.71 -12.19
C ARG A 246 -21.50 -2.16 -12.68
N THR A 247 -21.45 -2.34 -14.00
CA THR A 247 -21.33 -3.64 -14.68
C THR A 247 -19.97 -3.75 -15.39
N GLY A 248 -19.36 -4.94 -15.41
CA GLY A 248 -18.09 -5.22 -16.12
C GLY A 248 -16.84 -5.27 -15.22
N SER A 249 -15.63 -5.13 -15.78
CA SER A 249 -14.33 -5.09 -15.06
C SER A 249 -13.85 -3.66 -14.82
N TRP A 250 -13.36 -3.31 -13.61
CA TRP A 250 -12.95 -1.95 -13.24
C TRP A 250 -11.44 -1.85 -13.38
N LYS A 251 -10.96 -0.81 -14.05
CA LYS A 251 -9.54 -0.66 -14.36
C LYS A 251 -8.93 0.59 -13.73
N LEU A 252 -7.60 0.65 -13.75
CA LEU A 252 -6.86 1.82 -13.28
C LEU A 252 -7.28 3.10 -14.00
N SER A 253 -7.53 3.05 -15.30
CA SER A 253 -8.00 4.20 -16.09
C SER A 253 -9.39 4.68 -15.66
N ASP A 254 -10.31 3.75 -15.32
CA ASP A 254 -11.64 4.07 -14.81
C ASP A 254 -11.54 4.77 -13.44
N SER A 255 -10.72 4.22 -12.54
CA SER A 255 -10.44 4.80 -11.23
C SER A 255 -9.85 6.20 -11.35
N ALA A 256 -8.86 6.39 -12.22
CA ALA A 256 -8.27 7.69 -12.49
C ALA A 256 -9.30 8.69 -13.04
N ALA A 257 -10.17 8.28 -13.97
CA ALA A 257 -11.24 9.12 -14.48
C ALA A 257 -12.25 9.50 -13.39
N TRP A 258 -12.56 8.57 -12.48
CA TRP A 258 -13.45 8.79 -11.34
C TRP A 258 -12.89 9.81 -10.35
N ILE A 259 -11.69 9.57 -9.82
CA ILE A 259 -11.11 10.45 -8.80
C ILE A 259 -10.73 11.83 -9.36
N THR A 260 -10.44 11.95 -10.65
CA THR A 260 -10.12 13.24 -11.29
C THR A 260 -11.35 14.08 -11.65
N GLN A 261 -12.57 13.60 -11.33
CA GLN A 261 -13.75 14.45 -11.29
C GLN A 261 -13.61 15.55 -10.24
N GLU A 262 -12.83 15.30 -9.18
CA GLU A 262 -12.41 16.29 -8.20
C GLU A 262 -11.40 17.27 -8.82
N PRO A 263 -11.76 18.57 -9.01
CA PRO A 263 -10.93 19.52 -9.75
C PRO A 263 -9.52 19.69 -9.17
N GLN A 264 -9.37 19.60 -7.85
CA GLN A 264 -8.10 19.67 -7.15
C GLN A 264 -7.17 18.49 -7.47
N ILE A 265 -7.71 17.26 -7.53
CA ILE A 265 -6.94 16.06 -7.87
C ILE A 265 -6.47 16.19 -9.31
N LYS A 266 -7.38 16.55 -10.22
CA LYS A 266 -7.07 16.81 -11.63
C LYS A 266 -5.96 17.86 -11.79
N LYS A 267 -6.08 19.00 -11.11
CA LYS A 267 -5.07 20.07 -11.14
C LYS A 267 -3.71 19.62 -10.61
N ALA A 268 -3.69 18.86 -9.50
CA ALA A 268 -2.46 18.34 -8.93
C ALA A 268 -1.77 17.35 -9.88
N TRP A 269 -2.53 16.43 -10.49
CA TRP A 269 -2.00 15.47 -11.46
C TRP A 269 -1.45 16.14 -12.71
N GLN A 270 -2.18 17.12 -13.25
CA GLN A 270 -1.73 17.92 -14.39
C GLN A 270 -0.43 18.67 -14.08
N LYS A 271 -0.35 19.32 -12.92
CA LYS A 271 0.85 20.04 -12.47
C LYS A 271 2.05 19.11 -12.33
N ALA A 272 1.85 17.89 -11.83
CA ALA A 272 2.89 16.90 -11.66
C ALA A 272 3.17 16.06 -12.93
N GLY A 273 2.41 16.26 -14.02
CA GLY A 273 2.57 15.51 -15.26
C GLY A 273 2.25 14.00 -15.14
N ILE A 274 1.36 13.65 -14.21
CA ILE A 274 0.95 12.27 -13.91
C ILE A 274 -0.05 11.78 -14.96
N ARG A 275 0.10 10.52 -15.39
CA ARG A 275 -0.79 9.87 -16.35
C ARG A 275 -1.81 8.98 -15.63
N PRO A 276 -3.02 8.76 -16.21
CA PRO A 276 -4.08 7.96 -15.60
C PRO A 276 -3.67 6.59 -15.05
N THR A 277 -2.84 5.85 -15.80
CA THR A 277 -2.39 4.48 -15.43
C THR A 277 -1.01 4.45 -14.79
N GLN A 278 -0.40 5.61 -14.54
CA GLN A 278 0.91 5.68 -13.91
C GLN A 278 0.79 5.36 -12.42
N ILE A 279 1.64 4.46 -11.94
CA ILE A 279 1.69 4.09 -10.54
C ILE A 279 2.84 4.82 -9.83
N GLY A 280 2.62 5.11 -8.54
CA GLY A 280 3.60 5.69 -7.64
C GLY A 280 4.09 4.75 -6.54
N GLY A 281 3.58 3.53 -6.49
CA GLY A 281 4.08 2.52 -5.56
C GLY A 281 3.30 1.23 -5.66
N ALA A 282 3.91 0.14 -5.19
CA ALA A 282 3.32 -1.16 -5.06
C ALA A 282 3.73 -1.79 -3.71
N TRP A 283 2.76 -2.36 -2.99
CA TRP A 283 2.97 -3.09 -1.74
C TRP A 283 2.29 -4.45 -1.88
N VAL A 284 3.07 -5.52 -1.71
CA VAL A 284 2.57 -6.90 -1.79
C VAL A 284 2.46 -7.46 -0.39
N PHE A 285 1.25 -7.82 0.00
CA PHE A 285 0.96 -8.44 1.29
C PHE A 285 0.76 -9.93 1.09
N SER A 286 1.22 -10.74 2.05
CA SER A 286 1.04 -12.19 2.06
C SER A 286 0.43 -12.66 3.38
N ARG A 287 -0.30 -13.78 3.31
CA ARG A 287 -0.62 -14.58 4.50
C ARG A 287 0.67 -15.09 5.14
N TRP A 288 0.66 -15.19 6.45
CA TRP A 288 1.74 -15.76 7.23
C TRP A 288 1.12 -16.62 8.33
N ALA A 289 1.51 -17.89 8.40
CA ALA A 289 1.08 -18.78 9.46
C ALA A 289 2.19 -18.79 10.54
N PRO A 290 1.95 -18.26 11.75
CA PRO A 290 2.95 -18.25 12.82
C PRO A 290 3.39 -19.67 13.26
N ASP A 291 2.52 -20.65 13.03
CA ASP A 291 2.53 -21.99 13.60
C ASP A 291 3.08 -23.06 12.66
N HIS A 292 2.94 -22.93 11.33
CA HIS A 292 3.43 -23.93 10.38
C HIS A 292 3.85 -23.34 9.04
N SER A 293 5.09 -23.62 8.63
CA SER A 293 5.74 -23.25 7.36
C SER A 293 6.00 -21.74 7.20
N GLY A 294 7.25 -21.40 6.91
CA GLY A 294 7.71 -20.01 6.74
C GLY A 294 7.01 -19.23 5.61
N PRO A 295 7.52 -18.04 5.25
CA PRO A 295 6.83 -17.14 4.33
C PRO A 295 6.41 -17.82 3.01
N LEU A 296 5.15 -17.64 2.60
CA LEU A 296 4.67 -18.01 1.26
C LEU A 296 5.20 -17.06 0.17
N THR A 297 6.36 -16.42 0.38
CA THR A 297 6.92 -15.40 -0.51
C THR A 297 7.88 -15.98 -1.55
N ALA A 298 8.35 -17.22 -1.38
CA ALA A 298 9.38 -17.80 -2.26
C ALA A 298 9.05 -17.70 -3.76
N PRO A 299 7.83 -18.04 -4.24
CA PRO A 299 7.51 -17.89 -5.66
C PRO A 299 7.61 -16.45 -6.16
N LEU A 300 7.22 -15.47 -5.33
CA LEU A 300 7.29 -14.05 -5.67
C LEU A 300 8.74 -13.57 -5.71
N VAL A 301 9.57 -13.98 -4.74
CA VAL A 301 10.99 -13.61 -4.68
C VAL A 301 11.74 -14.17 -5.89
N GLU A 302 11.50 -15.42 -6.25
CA GLU A 302 12.09 -16.04 -7.45
C GLU A 302 11.66 -15.34 -8.75
N ALA A 303 10.36 -15.03 -8.88
CA ALA A 303 9.84 -14.30 -10.02
C ALA A 303 10.45 -12.89 -10.10
N TRP A 304 10.59 -12.22 -8.97
CA TRP A 304 11.16 -10.87 -8.91
C TRP A 304 12.66 -10.86 -9.21
N ALA A 305 13.41 -11.86 -8.73
CA ALA A 305 14.81 -12.01 -9.08
C ALA A 305 15.03 -12.18 -10.60
N ARG A 306 14.14 -12.92 -11.29
CA ARG A 306 14.18 -13.04 -12.75
C ARG A 306 13.93 -11.71 -13.46
N GLU A 307 12.98 -10.91 -12.96
CA GLU A 307 12.67 -9.58 -13.51
C GLU A 307 13.78 -8.55 -13.28
N MET A 308 14.60 -8.75 -12.25
CA MET A 308 15.73 -7.87 -11.92
C MET A 308 17.07 -8.33 -12.50
N ALA A 309 17.14 -9.54 -13.06
CA ALA A 309 18.37 -10.07 -13.65
C ALA A 309 18.76 -9.24 -14.89
N PRO A 310 20.06 -8.89 -15.06
CA PRO A 310 20.53 -8.24 -16.27
C PRO A 310 20.30 -9.17 -17.48
N GLY A 311 19.61 -8.65 -18.49
CA GLY A 311 19.39 -9.33 -19.78
C GLY A 311 20.59 -9.26 -20.71
#